data_AF-A0A7C4U3C0-F1
#
_entry.id   AF-A0A7C4U3C0-F1
#
_cell.length_a   1.000
_cell.length_b   1.000
_cell.length_c   1.000
_cell.angle_alpha   90.00
_cell.angle_beta   90.00
_cell.angle_gamma   90.00
#
_symmetry.space_group_name_H-M   'P 1'
#
loop_
_entity.id
_entity.type
_entity.pdbx_description
1 polymer ?
#
loop_
_entity_poly.entity_id
_entity_poly.type
_entity_poly.pdbx_seq_one_letter_code
_entity_poly.pdbx_strand_id
1 'polypeptide(L)'
;MVLIKIEKGNKGHKDRIIRIWANGEIFTLEDILKMIDFIFKNEDEIYPISQGYDGRAYFLKAIIDLACGIPLERILENYKLKRKNNSVKVIEKLHEILE
;
A
#
# COMPACT_ATOMS: atom_id res chain seq x y z
N MET A 1 -13.82 -16.04 6.37
CA MET A 1 -12.37 -16.23 6.29
C MET A 1 -11.73 -15.05 5.56
N VAL A 2 -10.72 -14.41 6.18
CA VAL A 2 -9.86 -13.42 5.52
C VAL A 2 -8.59 -14.13 5.08
N LEU A 3 -8.24 -14.00 3.81
CA LEU A 3 -6.99 -14.51 3.26
C LEU A 3 -6.12 -13.32 2.86
N ILE A 4 -4.91 -13.24 3.44
CA ILE A 4 -3.94 -12.21 3.11
C ILE A 4 -2.71 -12.88 2.48
N LYS A 5 -2.34 -12.43 1.28
CA LYS A 5 -1.11 -12.85 0.61
C LYS A 5 -0.19 -11.68 0.39
N ILE A 6 1.08 -11.89 0.67
CA ILE A 6 2.16 -10.98 0.30
C ILE A 6 2.79 -11.53 -0.97
N GLU A 7 2.84 -10.71 -2.00
CA GLU A 7 3.29 -11.09 -3.33
C GLU A 7 4.31 -10.07 -3.85
N LYS A 8 5.19 -10.49 -4.76
CA LYS A 8 6.16 -9.62 -5.42
C LYS A 8 5.48 -8.77 -6.48
N GLY A 9 5.69 -7.47 -6.42
CA GLY A 9 5.20 -6.51 -7.40
C GLY A 9 6.17 -6.30 -8.56
N ASN A 10 5.85 -5.37 -9.46
CA ASN A 10 6.58 -5.12 -10.70
C ASN A 10 7.39 -3.80 -10.73
N LYS A 11 7.36 -3.00 -9.66
CA LYS A 11 7.99 -1.67 -9.64
C LYS A 11 9.48 -1.67 -9.30
N GLY A 12 9.99 -2.72 -8.65
CA GLY A 12 11.38 -2.79 -8.23
C GLY A 12 11.74 -4.11 -7.56
N HIS A 13 13.05 -4.30 -7.27
CA HIS A 13 13.55 -5.55 -6.70
C HIS A 13 12.94 -5.89 -5.33
N LYS A 14 12.59 -4.86 -4.55
CA LYS A 14 11.95 -4.98 -3.23
C LYS A 14 10.45 -4.70 -3.24
N ASP A 15 9.84 -4.56 -4.42
CA ASP A 15 8.41 -4.24 -4.49
C ASP A 15 7.56 -5.42 -4.00
N ARG A 16 6.74 -5.17 -2.98
CA ARG A 16 5.81 -6.15 -2.43
C ARG A 16 4.41 -5.55 -2.37
N ILE A 17 3.42 -6.38 -2.62
CA ILE A 17 2.01 -5.99 -2.63
C ILE A 17 1.20 -6.95 -1.76
N ILE A 18 0.19 -6.40 -1.07
CA ILE A 18 -0.78 -7.18 -0.30
C ILE A 18 -1.98 -7.46 -1.19
N ARG A 19 -2.38 -8.73 -1.26
CA ARG A 19 -3.63 -9.17 -1.86
C ARG A 19 -4.53 -9.72 -0.76
N ILE A 20 -5.75 -9.20 -0.67
CA ILE A 20 -6.70 -9.57 0.39
C ILE A 20 -7.99 -10.12 -0.22
N TRP A 21 -8.47 -11.23 0.33
CA TRP A 21 -9.80 -11.77 0.08
C TRP A 21 -10.54 -11.87 1.41
N ALA A 22 -11.61 -11.10 1.58
CA ALA A 22 -12.44 -11.13 2.78
C ALA A 22 -13.85 -11.57 2.39
N ASN A 23 -14.11 -12.88 2.46
CA ASN A 23 -15.37 -13.51 2.04
C ASN A 23 -16.51 -13.20 3.04
N GLY A 24 -16.94 -11.94 3.13
CA GLY A 24 -17.97 -11.47 4.07
C GLY A 24 -17.48 -11.16 5.48
N GLU A 25 -16.17 -11.25 5.73
CA GLU A 25 -15.56 -10.90 7.01
C GLU A 25 -15.49 -9.40 7.24
N ILE A 26 -15.55 -9.01 8.51
CA ILE A 26 -15.45 -7.61 8.91
C ILE A 26 -13.98 -7.26 9.10
N PHE A 27 -13.51 -6.22 8.40
CA PHE A 27 -12.22 -5.61 8.68
C PHE A 27 -12.31 -4.78 9.96
N THR A 28 -11.41 -5.07 10.89
CA THR A 28 -11.27 -4.29 12.12
C THR A 28 -10.29 -3.13 11.93
N LEU A 29 -10.28 -2.21 12.89
CA LEU A 29 -9.28 -1.15 12.93
C LEU A 29 -7.85 -1.72 13.04
N GLU A 30 -7.67 -2.83 13.76
CA GLU A 30 -6.38 -3.49 13.90
C GLU A 30 -5.84 -3.95 12.53
N ASP A 31 -6.71 -4.52 11.69
CA ASP A 31 -6.34 -4.98 10.35
C ASP A 31 -5.88 -3.82 9.46
N ILE A 32 -6.58 -2.69 9.54
CA ILE A 32 -6.21 -1.47 8.82
C ILE A 32 -4.84 -0.97 9.28
N LEU A 33 -4.57 -0.96 10.59
CA LEU A 33 -3.28 -0.53 11.13
C LEU A 33 -2.13 -1.47 10.71
N LYS A 34 -2.35 -2.79 10.73
CA LYS A 34 -1.39 -3.78 10.23
C LYS A 34 -1.07 -3.54 8.74
N MET A 35 -2.08 -3.25 7.92
CA MET A 35 -1.89 -2.92 6.50
C MET A 35 -1.08 -1.62 6.31
N ILE A 36 -1.38 -0.58 7.08
CA ILE A 36 -0.66 0.70 7.01
C ILE A 36 0.81 0.52 7.41
N ASP A 37 1.10 -0.22 8.49
CA ASP A 37 2.48 -0.50 8.92
C ASP A 37 3.29 -1.20 7.82
N PHE A 38 2.69 -2.20 7.18
CA PHE A 38 3.33 -2.85 6.04
C PHE A 38 3.61 -1.87 4.90
N ILE A 39 2.63 -1.05 4.51
CA ILE A 39 2.79 -0.07 3.43
C ILE A 39 3.92 0.90 3.77
N PHE A 40 4.00 1.42 4.99
CA PHE A 40 5.08 2.34 5.39
C PHE A 40 6.46 1.69 5.30
N LYS A 41 6.63 0.47 5.81
CA LYS A 41 7.90 -0.26 5.70
C LYS A 41 8.31 -0.47 4.25
N ASN A 42 7.32 -0.78 3.40
CA ASN A 42 7.53 -1.01 1.99
C ASN A 42 7.92 0.26 1.22
N GLU A 43 7.25 1.39 1.49
CA GLU A 43 7.59 2.70 0.91
C GLU A 43 9.02 3.10 1.27
N ASP A 44 9.46 2.88 2.51
CA ASP A 44 10.86 3.13 2.90
C ASP A 44 11.86 2.21 2.20
N GLU A 45 11.46 0.97 1.86
CA GLU A 45 12.34 0.02 1.17
C GLU A 45 12.44 0.30 -0.34
N ILE A 46 11.32 0.64 -1.00
CA ILE A 46 11.29 0.95 -2.43
C ILE A 46 11.84 2.35 -2.69
N TYR A 47 11.47 3.33 -1.86
CA TYR A 47 11.80 4.74 -2.00
C TYR A 47 12.53 5.26 -0.75
N PRO A 48 13.78 4.82 -0.51
CA PRO A 48 14.48 5.12 0.72
C PRO A 48 14.85 6.60 0.86
N ILE A 49 14.68 7.12 2.06
CA ILE A 49 15.03 8.51 2.42
C ILE A 49 16.52 8.80 2.18
N SER A 50 17.38 7.79 2.37
CA SER A 50 18.82 7.91 2.11
C SER A 50 19.17 8.22 0.65
N GLN A 51 18.24 8.00 -0.29
CA GLN A 51 18.39 8.33 -1.72
C GLN A 51 17.65 9.62 -2.11
N GLY A 52 17.12 10.37 -1.13
CA GLY A 52 16.41 11.64 -1.36
C GLY A 52 14.92 11.50 -1.65
N TYR A 53 14.33 10.31 -1.45
CA TYR A 53 12.88 10.11 -1.55
C TYR A 53 12.17 10.45 -0.23
N ASP A 54 10.84 10.62 -0.30
CA ASP A 54 9.99 10.88 0.88
C ASP A 54 9.74 9.61 1.74
N GLY A 55 10.00 8.41 1.22
CA GLY A 55 9.68 7.13 1.90
C GLY A 55 8.24 7.09 2.41
N ARG A 56 8.04 6.58 3.62
CA ARG A 56 6.73 6.52 4.29
C ARG A 56 6.02 7.88 4.42
N ALA A 57 6.77 8.99 4.45
CA ALA A 57 6.19 10.32 4.59
C ALA A 57 5.31 10.68 3.39
N TYR A 58 5.60 10.12 2.21
CA TYR A 58 4.77 10.28 1.03
C TYR A 58 3.34 9.79 1.27
N PHE A 59 3.21 8.55 1.75
CA PHE A 59 1.92 7.95 2.04
C PHE A 59 1.23 8.61 3.24
N LEU A 60 2.00 8.98 4.27
CA LEU A 60 1.46 9.66 5.45
C LEU A 60 0.84 11.02 5.09
N LYS A 61 1.48 11.83 4.24
CA LYS A 61 0.93 13.11 3.79
C LYS A 61 -0.42 12.92 3.08
N ALA A 62 -0.55 11.88 2.25
CA ALA A 62 -1.82 11.56 1.58
C ALA A 62 -2.94 11.17 2.57
N ILE A 63 -2.60 10.44 3.64
CA ILE A 63 -3.55 10.12 4.72
C ILE A 63 -3.96 11.39 5.48
N ILE A 64 -3.01 12.28 5.79
CA ILE A 64 -3.29 13.56 6.45
C ILE A 64 -4.22 14.41 5.59
N ASP A 65 -3.94 14.54 4.30
CA ASP A 65 -4.78 15.29 3.36
C ASP A 65 -6.22 14.75 3.34
N LEU A 66 -6.38 13.42 3.37
CA LEU A 66 -7.68 12.77 3.46
C LEU A 66 -8.38 13.10 4.79
N ALA A 67 -7.65 13.03 5.91
CA ALA A 67 -8.16 13.36 7.24
C ALA A 67 -8.56 14.83 7.38
N CYS A 68 -7.89 15.73 6.65
CA CYS A 68 -8.22 17.16 6.58
C CYS A 68 -9.43 17.46 5.66
N GLY A 69 -10.04 16.44 5.04
CA GLY A 69 -11.24 16.60 4.20
C GLY A 69 -10.96 17.00 2.76
N ILE A 70 -9.72 16.85 2.26
CA ILE A 70 -9.43 17.04 0.84
C ILE A 70 -10.10 15.90 0.06
N PRO A 71 -10.83 16.19 -1.04
CA PRO A 71 -11.50 15.16 -1.85
C PRO A 71 -10.52 14.08 -2.34
N LEU A 72 -10.93 12.82 -2.27
CA LEU A 72 -10.10 11.66 -2.63
C LEU A 72 -9.55 11.79 -4.05
N GLU A 73 -10.35 12.24 -5.02
CA GLU A 73 -9.95 12.40 -6.42
C GLU A 73 -8.78 13.37 -6.57
N ARG A 74 -8.76 14.43 -5.75
CA ARG A 74 -7.70 15.44 -5.73
C ARG A 74 -6.44 14.89 -5.09
N ILE A 75 -6.56 14.11 -4.01
CA ILE A 75 -5.43 13.41 -3.40
C ILE A 75 -4.82 12.44 -4.41
N LEU A 76 -5.64 11.59 -5.05
CA LEU A 76 -5.15 10.64 -6.05
C LEU A 76 -4.43 11.33 -7.21
N GLU A 77 -4.80 12.56 -7.55
CA GLU A 77 -4.15 13.35 -8.59
C GLU A 77 -2.84 14.01 -8.11
N ASN A 78 -2.86 14.66 -6.95
CA ASN A 78 -1.69 15.30 -6.33
C ASN A 78 -0.54 14.31 -6.11
N TYR A 79 -0.88 13.11 -5.63
CA TYR A 79 0.08 12.03 -5.37
C TYR A 79 0.25 11.09 -6.58
N LYS A 80 -0.21 11.50 -7.78
CA LYS A 80 -0.04 10.73 -9.03
C LYS A 80 -0.47 9.25 -8.91
N LEU A 81 -1.45 8.99 -8.05
CA LEU A 81 -2.03 7.67 -7.77
C LEU A 81 -3.16 7.32 -8.76
N LYS A 82 -3.66 8.29 -9.54
CA LYS A 82 -4.56 8.04 -10.67
C LYS A 82 -3.86 7.12 -11.69
N ARG A 83 -4.27 5.85 -11.73
CA ARG A 83 -3.73 4.85 -12.67
C ARG A 83 -3.98 5.31 -14.11
N LYS A 84 -2.92 5.65 -14.85
CA LYS A 84 -3.01 5.95 -16.29
C LYS A 84 -2.66 4.80 -17.23
N ASN A 85 -2.23 3.63 -16.72
CA ASN A 85 -2.05 2.33 -17.45
C ASN A 85 -1.19 1.32 -16.65
N ASN A 86 -0.70 1.68 -15.47
CA ASN A 86 0.11 0.78 -14.64
C ASN A 86 -0.78 -0.21 -13.89
N SER A 87 -0.95 -1.39 -14.48
CA SER A 87 -1.44 -2.55 -13.75
C SER A 87 -0.39 -2.95 -12.71
N VAL A 88 -0.79 -2.93 -11.44
CA VAL A 88 -0.04 -3.63 -10.39
C VAL A 88 -0.10 -5.10 -10.75
N LYS A 89 1.04 -5.68 -11.14
CA LYS A 89 1.13 -7.09 -11.51
C LYS A 89 1.86 -7.84 -10.42
N VAL A 90 1.22 -8.89 -9.94
CA VAL A 90 1.85 -9.90 -9.11
C VAL A 90 2.76 -10.73 -10.00
N ILE A 91 4.04 -10.80 -9.63
CA ILE A 91 5.06 -11.60 -10.32
C ILE A 91 5.28 -12.93 -9.62
N GLU A 92 5.20 -12.96 -8.29
CA GLU A 92 5.53 -14.14 -7.48
C GLU A 92 4.79 -14.09 -6.13
N LYS A 93 4.44 -15.25 -5.57
CA LYS A 93 3.85 -15.33 -4.23
C LYS A 93 4.97 -15.47 -3.19
N LEU A 94 5.03 -14.54 -2.23
CA LEU A 94 6.08 -14.51 -1.21
C LEU A 94 5.64 -15.23 0.07
N HIS A 95 4.43 -14.96 0.55
CA HIS A 95 3.91 -15.52 1.80
C HIS A 95 2.38 -15.51 1.84
N GLU A 96 1.79 -16.42 2.62
CA GLU A 96 0.35 -16.53 2.86
C GLU A 96 0.10 -16.53 4.37
N ILE A 97 -0.74 -15.62 4.81
CA ILE A 97 -1.20 -15.53 6.19
C ILE A 97 -2.65 -15.99 6.19
N LEU A 98 -2.89 -17.09 6.89
CA LEU A 98 -4.22 -17.61 7.18
C LEU A 98 -4.52 -17.23 8.62
N GLU A 99 -5.53 -16.38 8.83
CA GLU A 99 -6.13 -16.14 10.14
C GLU A 99 -7.41 -16.98 10.29
#